data_AF-A0A3P1SQU9-F1
#
_entry.id   AF-A0A3P1SQU9-F1
#
_cell.length_a   1.000
_cell.length_b   1.000
_cell.length_c   1.000
_cell.angle_alpha   90.00
_cell.angle_beta   90.00
_cell.angle_gamma   90.00
#
_symmetry.space_group_name_H-M   'P 1'
#
loop_
_entity.id
_entity.type
_entity.pdbx_description
1 polymer ?
#
loop_
_entity_poly.entity_id
_entity_poly.type
_entity_poly.pdbx_seq_one_letter_code
_entity_poly.pdbx_strand_id
1 'polypeptide(L)'
;MDIENKMILGIGIYVLLFFVIYTLALQLVKFVVRKIGKSDISKPEYVTTDENDKKLNALKERIEEIEKKLENLQHNPEQSEVSEQSQKSVQSGNSEFTGDSEPSLPLTFFLPPPSPDGVFHDAFAEPKIGSTVYKMTTIDGNNGIFVFYDNRDALATAMISISQIVKTVCRVDNNKNAPRNIINVKEGRVVREGNSWRVTEKATVRFE
;
A
#
# COMPACT_ATOMS: atom_id res chain seq x y z
N MET A 1 69.51 30.36 -28.81
CA MET A 1 68.13 30.70 -29.21
C MET A 1 67.25 29.56 -28.71
N ASP A 2 67.06 29.40 -27.39
CA ASP A 2 66.84 28.03 -26.87
C ASP A 2 65.85 27.84 -25.72
N ILE A 3 65.37 28.88 -25.04
CA ILE A 3 64.47 28.70 -23.86
C ILE A 3 63.04 29.15 -24.18
N GLU A 4 62.88 30.33 -24.79
CA GLU A 4 61.56 30.86 -25.14
C GLU A 4 60.84 29.98 -26.17
N ASN A 5 61.55 29.51 -27.20
CA ASN A 5 60.98 28.61 -28.20
C ASN A 5 60.57 27.24 -27.60
N LYS A 6 61.31 26.74 -26.61
CA LYS A 6 60.97 25.49 -25.91
C LYS A 6 59.76 25.67 -24.98
N MET A 7 59.62 26.82 -24.33
CA MET A 7 58.41 27.15 -23.55
C MET A 7 57.18 27.29 -24.44
N ILE A 8 57.28 27.99 -25.56
CA ILE A 8 56.17 28.16 -26.51
C ILE A 8 55.74 26.81 -27.09
N LEU A 9 56.70 25.96 -27.46
CA LEU A 9 56.43 24.60 -27.94
C LEU A 9 55.78 23.73 -26.84
N GLY A 10 56.26 23.82 -25.60
CA GLY A 10 55.70 23.08 -24.46
C GLY A 10 54.25 23.48 -24.14
N ILE A 11 53.94 24.78 -24.18
CA ILE A 11 52.58 25.29 -23.99
C ILE A 11 51.67 24.81 -25.13
N GLY A 12 52.16 24.85 -26.38
CA GLY A 12 51.41 24.35 -27.54
C GLY A 12 51.06 22.86 -27.41
N ILE A 13 52.01 22.03 -26.97
CA ILE A 13 51.79 20.60 -26.72
C ILE A 13 50.79 20.39 -25.58
N TYR A 14 50.89 21.17 -24.49
CA TYR A 14 49.98 21.04 -23.36
C TYR A 14 48.54 21.40 -23.73
N VAL A 15 48.34 22.46 -24.52
CA VAL A 15 47.03 22.86 -25.03
C VAL A 15 46.45 21.76 -25.95
N LEU A 16 47.26 21.18 -26.84
CA LEU A 16 46.81 20.07 -27.68
C LEU A 16 46.43 18.84 -26.87
N LEU A 17 47.25 18.46 -25.88
CA LEU A 17 46.93 17.35 -24.98
C LEU A 17 45.66 17.61 -24.18
N PHE A 18 45.45 18.84 -23.70
CA PHE A 18 44.23 19.24 -23.01
C PHE A 18 43.00 19.08 -23.91
N PHE A 19 43.06 19.51 -25.17
CA PHE A 19 41.97 19.31 -26.12
C PHE A 19 41.68 17.83 -26.41
N VAL A 20 42.72 17.00 -26.51
CA VAL A 20 42.56 15.54 -26.69
C VAL A 20 41.90 14.92 -25.45
N ILE A 21 42.35 15.25 -24.25
CA ILE A 21 41.76 14.74 -23.00
C ILE A 21 40.32 15.25 -22.83
N TYR A 22 40.06 16.51 -23.14
CA TYR A 22 38.73 17.12 -23.07
C TYR A 22 37.74 16.47 -24.04
N THR A 23 38.17 16.19 -25.27
CA THR A 23 37.33 15.49 -26.26
C THR A 23 37.06 14.04 -25.86
N LEU A 24 38.04 13.33 -25.28
CA LEU A 24 37.85 12.00 -24.69
C LEU A 24 36.87 12.03 -23.50
N ALA A 25 36.99 13.02 -22.61
CA ALA A 25 36.06 13.20 -21.49
C ALA A 25 34.63 13.45 -21.98
N LEU A 26 34.44 14.29 -23.01
CA LEU A 26 33.13 14.50 -23.64
C LEU A 26 32.56 13.21 -24.27
N GLN A 27 33.41 12.36 -24.86
CA GLN A 27 32.97 11.05 -25.35
C GLN A 27 32.56 10.12 -24.21
N LEU A 28 33.28 10.09 -23.09
CA LEU A 28 32.91 9.32 -21.90
C LEU A 28 31.59 9.81 -21.30
N VAL A 29 31.38 11.11 -21.18
CA VAL A 29 30.10 11.68 -20.72
C VAL A 29 28.96 11.28 -21.66
N LYS A 30 29.14 11.41 -22.99
CA LYS A 30 28.14 10.95 -23.97
C LYS A 30 27.88 9.44 -23.87
N PHE A 31 28.91 8.64 -23.62
CA PHE A 31 28.78 7.19 -23.45
C PHE A 31 28.03 6.85 -22.16
N VAL A 32 28.32 7.54 -21.05
CA VAL A 32 27.61 7.38 -19.78
C VAL A 32 26.16 7.83 -19.90
N VAL A 33 25.86 8.97 -20.51
CA VAL A 33 24.49 9.42 -20.80
C VAL A 33 23.76 8.43 -21.70
N ARG A 34 24.42 7.89 -22.74
CA ARG A 34 23.84 6.86 -23.62
C ARG A 34 23.66 5.51 -22.93
N LYS A 35 24.48 5.19 -21.92
CA LYS A 35 24.39 3.97 -21.11
C LYS A 35 23.32 4.09 -20.03
N ILE A 36 23.14 5.26 -19.43
CA ILE A 36 22.07 5.59 -18.48
C ILE A 36 20.72 5.73 -19.20
N GLY A 37 20.71 6.22 -20.44
CA GLY A 37 19.51 6.18 -21.30
C GLY A 37 19.11 4.77 -21.77
N LYS A 38 19.86 3.74 -21.37
CA LYS A 38 19.57 2.31 -21.64
C LYS A 38 19.30 1.49 -20.38
N SER A 39 19.25 2.09 -19.19
CA SER A 39 18.75 1.43 -17.98
C SER A 39 17.30 1.82 -17.75
N ASP A 40 16.40 0.91 -18.14
CA ASP A 40 15.04 0.71 -17.64
C ASP A 40 14.11 1.92 -17.60
N ILE A 41 13.73 2.40 -18.78
CA ILE A 41 12.36 2.87 -18.97
C ILE A 41 11.55 1.62 -19.33
N SER A 42 10.91 1.03 -18.33
CA SER A 42 9.78 0.14 -18.54
C SER A 42 8.79 0.89 -19.44
N LYS A 43 8.61 0.40 -20.68
CA LYS A 43 7.47 0.78 -21.51
C LYS A 43 6.20 0.66 -20.62
N PRO A 44 5.29 1.64 -20.61
CA PRO A 44 3.92 1.31 -20.24
C PRO A 44 3.46 0.25 -21.23
N GLU A 45 3.35 -0.98 -20.76
CA GLU A 45 2.63 -2.03 -21.43
C GLU A 45 1.20 -1.52 -21.56
N TYR A 46 0.81 -1.16 -22.77
CA TYR A 46 -0.58 -0.88 -23.09
C TYR A 46 -1.36 -2.17 -22.84
N VAL A 47 -1.93 -2.29 -21.64
CA VAL A 47 -2.98 -3.26 -21.34
C VAL A 47 -4.09 -2.98 -22.32
N THR A 48 -4.31 -3.92 -23.22
CA THR A 48 -5.27 -3.84 -24.31
C THR A 48 -6.67 -3.59 -23.74
N THR A 49 -7.38 -2.62 -24.34
CA THR A 49 -8.80 -2.35 -24.05
C THR A 49 -9.64 -3.62 -24.15
N ASP A 50 -9.28 -4.57 -25.03
CA ASP A 50 -9.97 -5.85 -25.20
C ASP A 50 -10.10 -6.69 -23.92
N GLU A 51 -9.09 -6.71 -23.02
CA GLU A 51 -9.17 -7.50 -21.80
C GLU A 51 -10.04 -6.81 -20.74
N ASN A 52 -9.97 -5.48 -20.70
CA ASN A 52 -10.83 -4.67 -19.84
C ASN A 52 -12.28 -4.69 -20.33
N ASP A 53 -12.52 -4.67 -21.65
CA ASP A 53 -13.84 -4.76 -22.27
C ASP A 53 -14.47 -6.14 -22.04
N LYS A 54 -13.67 -7.21 -22.08
CA LYS A 54 -14.11 -8.55 -21.67
C LYS A 54 -14.52 -8.59 -20.20
N LYS A 55 -13.71 -8.02 -19.31
CA LYS A 55 -14.02 -7.93 -17.87
C LYS A 55 -15.27 -7.07 -17.63
N LEU A 56 -15.43 -5.98 -18.36
CA LEU A 56 -16.57 -5.06 -18.25
C LEU A 56 -17.87 -5.71 -18.74
N ASN A 57 -17.82 -6.43 -19.86
CA ASN A 57 -18.96 -7.19 -20.37
C ASN A 57 -19.35 -8.35 -19.45
N ALA A 58 -18.38 -9.11 -18.92
CA ALA A 58 -18.64 -10.18 -17.97
C ALA A 58 -19.24 -9.66 -16.65
N LEU A 59 -18.83 -8.46 -16.21
CA LEU A 59 -19.40 -7.82 -15.03
C LEU A 59 -20.83 -7.32 -15.30
N LYS A 60 -21.09 -6.76 -16.47
CA LYS A 60 -22.42 -6.31 -16.90
C LYS A 60 -23.42 -7.47 -16.97
N GLU A 61 -23.02 -8.60 -17.53
CA GLU A 61 -23.86 -9.80 -17.64
C GLU A 61 -24.24 -10.36 -16.26
N ARG A 62 -23.30 -10.35 -15.30
CA ARG A 62 -23.60 -10.74 -13.91
C ARG A 62 -24.58 -9.80 -13.21
N ILE A 63 -24.51 -8.50 -13.50
CA ILE A 63 -25.45 -7.52 -12.95
C ILE A 63 -26.85 -7.78 -13.48
N GLU A 64 -27.02 -7.97 -14.80
CA GLU A 64 -28.31 -8.29 -15.41
C GLU A 64 -28.89 -9.61 -14.87
N GLU A 65 -28.05 -10.63 -14.62
CA GLU A 65 -28.49 -11.89 -14.02
C GLU A 65 -28.99 -11.71 -12.58
N ILE A 66 -28.28 -10.90 -11.77
CA ILE A 66 -28.67 -10.63 -10.39
C ILE A 66 -29.94 -9.79 -10.34
N GLU A 67 -30.08 -8.77 -11.18
CA GLU A 67 -31.30 -7.96 -11.28
C GLU A 67 -32.52 -8.80 -11.68
N LYS A 68 -32.36 -9.71 -12.65
CA LYS A 68 -33.41 -10.64 -13.05
C LYS A 68 -33.79 -11.62 -11.93
N LYS A 69 -32.84 -12.05 -11.10
CA LYS A 69 -33.13 -12.87 -9.91
C LYS A 69 -33.88 -12.07 -8.84
N LEU A 70 -33.56 -10.79 -8.68
CA LEU A 70 -34.24 -9.90 -7.74
C LEU A 70 -35.69 -9.63 -8.16
N GLU A 71 -35.92 -9.41 -9.46
CA GLU A 71 -37.26 -9.19 -10.02
C GLU A 71 -38.17 -10.42 -9.88
N ASN A 72 -37.61 -11.63 -10.06
CA ASN A 72 -38.36 -12.88 -9.83
C ASN A 72 -38.70 -13.14 -8.36
N LEU A 73 -37.92 -12.63 -7.41
CA LEU A 73 -38.21 -12.74 -5.97
C LEU A 73 -39.25 -11.70 -5.50
N GLN A 74 -39.37 -10.56 -6.19
CA GLN A 74 -40.39 -9.55 -5.88
C GLN A 74 -41.79 -9.90 -6.41
N HIS A 75 -41.91 -10.83 -7.37
CA HIS A 75 -43.18 -11.09 -8.07
C HIS A 75 -44.02 -12.25 -7.52
N ASN A 76 -43.69 -12.80 -6.34
CA ASN A 76 -44.45 -13.89 -5.71
C ASN A 76 -45.18 -13.41 -4.43
N PRO A 77 -46.40 -12.82 -4.53
CA PRO A 77 -47.28 -12.63 -3.39
C PRO A 77 -48.18 -13.87 -3.20
N GLU A 78 -48.63 -14.09 -1.95
CA GLU A 78 -49.54 -15.16 -1.45
C GLU A 78 -48.82 -16.48 -1.07
N GLN A 79 -48.86 -17.05 0.14
CA GLN A 79 -49.71 -16.98 1.35
C GLN A 79 -48.78 -17.28 2.57
N SER A 80 -48.92 -16.72 3.77
CA SER A 80 -50.10 -16.75 4.64
C SER A 80 -50.13 -15.58 5.64
N GLU A 81 -51.23 -14.82 5.63
CA GLU A 81 -51.82 -14.17 6.80
C GLU A 81 -52.68 -15.24 7.55
N VAL A 82 -53.03 -15.21 8.84
CA VAL A 82 -53.82 -14.27 9.66
C VAL A 82 -53.70 -14.80 11.11
N SER A 83 -53.47 -14.01 12.17
CA SER A 83 -54.56 -13.33 12.89
C SER A 83 -54.08 -12.28 13.89
N GLU A 84 -54.62 -11.08 13.70
CA GLU A 84 -54.80 -9.95 14.62
C GLU A 84 -55.76 -10.35 15.78
N GLN A 85 -56.00 -9.66 16.91
CA GLN A 85 -55.72 -8.30 17.41
C GLN A 85 -56.17 -8.16 18.89
N SER A 86 -55.69 -7.11 19.58
CA SER A 86 -56.20 -6.41 20.79
C SER A 86 -55.30 -6.51 22.03
N GLN A 87 -54.93 -5.47 22.77
CA GLN A 87 -55.20 -4.02 22.74
C GLN A 87 -54.14 -3.32 23.64
N LYS A 88 -53.48 -2.29 23.09
CA LYS A 88 -53.01 -1.02 23.67
C LYS A 88 -52.87 -0.86 25.21
N SER A 89 -51.64 -0.66 25.72
CA SER A 89 -51.30 0.44 26.69
C SER A 89 -49.79 0.61 26.98
N VAL A 90 -49.26 1.76 26.54
CA VAL A 90 -48.35 2.74 27.21
C VAL A 90 -47.16 2.31 28.10
N GLN A 91 -45.96 2.69 27.61
CA GLN A 91 -44.70 3.19 28.23
C GLN A 91 -43.67 2.31 28.98
N SER A 92 -42.42 2.50 28.50
CA SER A 92 -41.11 2.59 29.19
C SER A 92 -40.77 1.49 30.20
N GLY A 93 -39.73 0.67 30.01
CA GLY A 93 -38.47 0.91 29.33
C GLY A 93 -37.36 0.43 30.24
N ASN A 94 -37.21 -0.90 30.32
CA ASN A 94 -36.02 -1.61 30.78
C ASN A 94 -36.13 -3.05 30.28
N SER A 95 -35.28 -3.45 29.34
CA SER A 95 -34.90 -4.85 29.22
C SER A 95 -33.53 -4.92 28.56
N GLU A 96 -32.61 -5.52 29.30
CA GLU A 96 -31.39 -6.12 28.83
C GLU A 96 -31.62 -6.82 27.49
N PHE A 97 -30.76 -6.48 26.51
CA PHE A 97 -30.56 -7.30 25.34
C PHE A 97 -29.24 -8.03 25.54
N THR A 98 -29.31 -9.18 26.21
CA THR A 98 -28.38 -10.29 26.00
C THR A 98 -28.46 -10.69 24.54
N GLY A 99 -27.61 -10.09 23.72
CA GLY A 99 -27.35 -10.53 22.35
C GLY A 99 -26.26 -11.58 22.38
N ASP A 100 -26.66 -12.85 22.40
CA ASP A 100 -25.81 -13.96 21.96
C ASP A 100 -25.31 -13.62 20.56
N SER A 101 -24.07 -13.15 20.49
CA SER A 101 -23.36 -12.91 19.24
C SER A 101 -22.61 -14.20 18.95
N GLU A 102 -23.10 -14.90 17.94
CA GLU A 102 -22.36 -15.95 17.25
C GLU A 102 -20.91 -15.49 17.03
N PRO A 103 -19.89 -16.31 17.36
CA PRO A 103 -18.50 -15.85 17.35
C PRO A 103 -18.11 -15.43 15.92
N SER A 104 -18.02 -14.11 15.69
CA SER A 104 -17.60 -13.59 14.40
C SER A 104 -16.15 -14.01 14.15
N LEU A 105 -15.92 -14.66 13.01
CA LEU A 105 -14.60 -15.11 12.64
C LEU A 105 -13.69 -13.89 12.42
N PRO A 106 -12.43 -13.91 12.91
CA PRO A 106 -11.51 -12.81 12.72
C PRO A 106 -11.17 -12.61 11.23
N LEU A 107 -11.48 -11.44 10.69
CA LEU A 107 -11.10 -11.03 9.34
C LEU A 107 -9.69 -10.48 9.33
N THR A 108 -8.92 -10.82 8.30
CA THR A 108 -7.56 -10.34 8.09
C THR A 108 -7.49 -9.46 6.85
N PHE A 109 -6.76 -8.34 6.97
CA PHE A 109 -6.48 -7.42 5.88
C PHE A 109 -5.00 -7.06 5.85
N PHE A 110 -4.55 -6.55 4.72
CA PHE A 110 -3.20 -6.08 4.46
C PHE A 110 -3.23 -4.58 4.21
N LEU A 111 -2.37 -3.83 4.89
CA LEU A 111 -2.38 -2.38 4.87
C LEU A 111 -1.13 -1.84 4.18
N PRO A 112 -1.27 -0.71 3.46
CA PRO A 112 -0.15 -0.01 2.85
C PRO A 112 0.67 0.79 3.87
N PRO A 113 1.74 1.48 3.42
CA PRO A 113 2.34 2.53 4.23
C PRO A 113 1.28 3.53 4.73
N PRO A 114 1.37 3.97 6.00
CA PRO A 114 0.46 4.98 6.53
C PRO A 114 0.74 6.34 5.89
N SER A 115 -0.25 7.22 5.92
CA SER A 115 -0.04 8.65 5.72
C SER A 115 0.78 9.24 6.88
N PRO A 116 1.38 10.44 6.71
CA PRO A 116 2.12 11.11 7.78
C PRO A 116 1.32 11.32 9.08
N ASP A 117 -0.01 11.37 8.98
CA ASP A 117 -0.93 11.53 10.12
C ASP A 117 -1.25 10.20 10.82
N GLY A 118 -0.64 9.09 10.41
CA GLY A 118 -0.85 7.77 11.01
C GLY A 118 -2.18 7.12 10.61
N VAL A 119 -2.63 7.38 9.39
CA VAL A 119 -3.87 6.82 8.82
C VAL A 119 -3.55 5.89 7.66
N PHE A 120 -4.18 4.71 7.63
CA PHE A 120 -4.15 3.82 6.48
C PHE A 120 -5.39 4.07 5.63
N HIS A 121 -5.20 4.52 4.39
CA HIS A 121 -6.32 4.89 3.52
C HIS A 121 -6.95 3.71 2.79
N ASP A 122 -6.22 2.61 2.67
CA ASP A 122 -6.67 1.39 2.00
C ASP A 122 -6.45 0.16 2.88
N ALA A 123 -7.22 -0.89 2.59
CA ALA A 123 -7.04 -2.22 3.15
C ALA A 123 -7.32 -3.26 2.05
N PHE A 124 -6.43 -4.24 1.92
CA PHE A 124 -6.52 -5.29 0.90
C PHE A 124 -6.87 -6.62 1.55
N ALA A 125 -7.67 -7.45 0.86
CA ALA A 125 -7.94 -8.82 1.32
C ALA A 125 -6.70 -9.74 1.14
N GLU A 126 -5.85 -9.42 0.15
CA GLU A 126 -4.65 -10.16 -0.19
C GLU A 126 -3.42 -9.24 -0.21
N PRO A 127 -2.21 -9.77 0.08
CA PRO A 127 -1.00 -8.96 0.07
C PRO A 127 -0.62 -8.57 -1.36
N LYS A 128 -0.38 -7.27 -1.56
CA LYS A 128 0.12 -6.68 -2.80
C LYS A 128 1.61 -6.36 -2.71
N ILE A 129 2.37 -6.87 -3.67
CA ILE A 129 3.82 -6.63 -3.83
C ILE A 129 4.08 -5.13 -3.99
N GLY A 130 5.11 -4.61 -3.30
CA GLY A 130 5.53 -3.21 -3.25
C GLY A 130 4.56 -2.27 -2.54
N SER A 131 3.39 -2.75 -2.13
CA SER A 131 2.34 -1.91 -1.54
C SER A 131 1.95 -2.32 -0.14
N THR A 132 2.22 -3.55 0.29
CA THR A 132 1.82 -4.06 1.61
C THR A 132 2.96 -3.92 2.61
N VAL A 133 2.67 -3.35 3.78
CA VAL A 133 3.66 -3.23 4.86
C VAL A 133 3.15 -3.82 6.18
N TYR A 134 1.84 -3.74 6.44
CA TYR A 134 1.26 -4.20 7.69
C TYR A 134 0.16 -5.24 7.45
N LYS A 135 -0.09 -6.04 8.47
CA LYS A 135 -1.20 -6.97 8.54
C LYS A 135 -2.12 -6.51 9.66
N MET A 136 -3.42 -6.48 9.41
CA MET A 136 -4.44 -6.13 10.38
C MET A 136 -5.43 -7.26 10.54
N THR A 137 -5.89 -7.49 11.77
CA THR A 137 -6.97 -8.42 12.08
C THR A 137 -8.08 -7.67 12.83
N THR A 138 -9.33 -7.90 12.46
CA THR A 138 -10.51 -7.30 13.08
C THR A 138 -11.61 -8.36 13.25
N ILE A 139 -12.40 -8.23 14.32
CA ILE A 139 -13.48 -9.16 14.66
C ILE A 139 -14.85 -8.51 14.40
N ASP A 140 -14.93 -7.20 14.62
CA ASP A 140 -16.13 -6.37 14.56
C ASP A 140 -16.18 -5.47 13.31
N GLY A 141 -15.11 -5.41 12.53
CA GLY A 141 -14.99 -4.54 11.36
C GLY A 141 -14.77 -3.06 11.68
N ASN A 142 -14.70 -2.70 12.97
CA ASN A 142 -14.55 -1.33 13.45
C ASN A 142 -13.24 -1.12 14.22
N ASN A 143 -12.81 -2.11 14.99
CA ASN A 143 -11.55 -2.11 15.74
C ASN A 143 -10.62 -3.18 15.18
N GLY A 144 -9.39 -2.79 14.91
CA GLY A 144 -8.37 -3.67 14.37
C GLY A 144 -7.13 -3.70 15.26
N ILE A 145 -6.47 -4.84 15.25
CA ILE A 145 -5.10 -4.98 15.75
C ILE A 145 -4.20 -5.08 14.53
N PHE A 146 -3.08 -4.36 14.51
CA PHE A 146 -2.15 -4.42 13.41
C PHE A 146 -0.72 -4.71 13.85
N VAL A 147 0.02 -5.38 12.97
CA VAL A 147 1.42 -5.76 13.13
C VAL A 147 2.18 -5.54 11.83
N PHE A 148 3.50 -5.42 11.92
CA PHE A 148 4.36 -5.42 10.75
C PHE A 148 4.22 -6.74 10.00
N TYR A 149 4.07 -6.70 8.67
CA TYR A 149 3.94 -7.91 7.87
C TYR A 149 5.33 -8.50 7.59
N ASP A 150 5.61 -9.67 8.16
CA ASP A 150 6.89 -10.36 8.00
C ASP A 150 7.02 -10.98 6.59
N ASN A 151 7.38 -10.13 5.64
CA ASN A 151 7.66 -10.48 4.26
C ASN A 151 8.82 -9.64 3.74
N ARG A 152 9.67 -10.21 2.87
CA ARG A 152 10.81 -9.49 2.27
C ARG A 152 10.39 -8.25 1.50
N ASP A 153 9.24 -8.28 0.84
CA ASP A 153 8.71 -7.16 0.09
C ASP A 153 8.21 -6.03 1.00
N ALA A 154 7.49 -6.37 2.07
CA ALA A 154 7.08 -5.44 3.11
C ALA A 154 8.29 -4.79 3.80
N LEU A 155 9.33 -5.60 4.07
CA LEU A 155 10.60 -5.13 4.59
C LEU A 155 11.27 -4.16 3.62
N ALA A 156 11.39 -4.51 2.34
CA ALA A 156 11.99 -3.63 1.34
C ALA A 156 11.25 -2.29 1.26
N THR A 157 9.91 -2.32 1.22
CA THR A 157 9.04 -1.14 1.23
C THR A 157 9.28 -0.29 2.49
N ALA A 158 9.33 -0.91 3.67
CA ALA A 158 9.57 -0.20 4.94
C ALA A 158 10.96 0.45 5.01
N MET A 159 11.97 -0.17 4.40
CA MET A 159 13.34 0.35 4.36
C MET A 159 13.52 1.55 3.44
N ILE A 160 12.60 1.81 2.50
CA ILE A 160 12.61 3.02 1.67
C ILE A 160 12.62 4.28 2.55
N SER A 161 11.79 4.28 3.60
CA SER A 161 11.72 5.39 4.54
C SER A 161 11.22 4.92 5.91
N ILE A 162 12.14 4.44 6.75
CA ILE A 162 11.81 3.95 8.10
C ILE A 162 11.07 5.03 8.90
N SER A 163 11.46 6.30 8.77
CA SER A 163 10.85 7.39 9.53
C SER A 163 9.39 7.63 9.16
N GLN A 164 9.03 7.54 7.88
CA GLN A 164 7.67 7.81 7.41
C GLN A 164 6.79 6.57 7.38
N ILE A 165 7.38 5.40 7.16
CA ILE A 165 6.63 4.15 6.99
C ILE A 165 6.50 3.44 8.33
N VAL A 166 7.59 3.34 9.10
CA VAL A 166 7.64 2.60 10.37
C VAL A 166 7.37 3.52 11.56
N LYS A 167 8.18 4.56 11.78
CA LYS A 167 8.10 5.39 13.01
C LYS A 167 6.79 6.20 13.15
N THR A 168 6.09 6.41 12.03
CA THR A 168 4.77 7.05 12.03
C THR A 168 3.76 6.27 12.88
N VAL A 169 3.74 4.94 12.76
CA VAL A 169 2.72 4.08 13.39
C VAL A 169 3.30 3.05 14.36
N CYS A 170 4.63 2.89 14.39
CA CYS A 170 5.34 2.01 15.29
C CYS A 170 6.30 2.77 16.20
N ARG A 171 6.48 2.28 17.42
CA ARG A 171 7.61 2.59 18.30
C ARG A 171 8.73 1.60 18.01
N VAL A 172 9.95 2.10 17.89
CA VAL A 172 11.13 1.26 17.68
C VAL A 172 11.85 1.12 19.01
N ASP A 173 11.96 -0.12 19.51
CA ASP A 173 12.50 -0.41 20.84
C ASP A 173 14.02 -0.31 20.92
N ASN A 174 14.70 -0.31 19.77
CA ASN A 174 16.16 -0.21 19.68
C ASN A 174 16.64 0.69 18.54
N ASN A 175 17.81 1.28 18.70
CA ASN A 175 18.40 2.16 17.70
C ASN A 175 19.47 1.43 16.88
N LYS A 176 19.06 0.77 15.79
CA LYS A 176 19.97 0.28 14.74
C LYS A 176 19.88 1.16 13.51
N ASN A 177 21.02 1.63 13.02
CA ASN A 177 21.09 2.52 11.85
C ASN A 177 20.79 1.79 10.52
N ALA A 178 20.95 0.47 10.46
CA ALA A 178 20.71 -0.34 9.26
C ALA A 178 20.11 -1.72 9.63
N PRO A 179 18.83 -1.79 10.02
CA PRO A 179 18.15 -3.06 10.24
C PRO A 179 18.17 -3.95 8.99
N ARG A 180 18.42 -5.24 9.19
CA ARG A 180 18.21 -6.30 8.20
C ARG A 180 16.85 -6.95 8.35
N ASN A 181 16.24 -6.85 9.53
CA ASN A 181 14.91 -7.39 9.79
C ASN A 181 14.11 -6.53 10.79
N ILE A 182 12.79 -6.69 10.79
CA ILE A 182 11.86 -6.04 11.71
C ILE A 182 11.04 -7.12 12.41
N ILE A 183 11.14 -7.18 13.74
CA ILE A 183 10.41 -8.13 14.58
C ILE A 183 9.29 -7.40 15.32
N ASN A 184 8.09 -7.98 15.30
CA ASN A 184 6.95 -7.51 16.09
C ASN A 184 7.16 -7.83 17.58
N VAL A 185 7.13 -6.81 18.43
CA VAL A 185 7.24 -6.94 19.89
C VAL A 185 5.89 -6.73 20.56
N LYS A 186 5.16 -5.70 20.14
CA LYS A 186 3.80 -5.39 20.62
C LYS A 186 2.92 -5.01 19.44
N GLU A 187 1.70 -5.51 19.44
CA GLU A 187 0.70 -5.16 18.44
C GLU A 187 0.20 -3.73 18.64
N GLY A 188 -0.17 -3.08 17.54
CA GLY A 188 -0.82 -1.77 17.56
C GLY A 188 -2.33 -1.90 17.41
N ARG A 189 -3.04 -0.80 17.66
CA ARG A 189 -4.50 -0.73 17.52
C ARG A 189 -4.90 0.34 16.52
N VAL A 190 -5.93 0.03 15.75
CA VAL A 190 -6.54 0.93 14.78
C VAL A 190 -8.06 0.94 14.96
N VAL A 191 -8.67 2.06 14.63
CA VAL A 191 -10.12 2.24 14.57
C VAL A 191 -10.50 2.69 13.19
N ARG A 192 -11.60 2.17 12.67
CA ARG A 192 -12.15 2.55 11.38
C ARG A 192 -12.82 3.91 11.48
N GLU A 193 -12.35 4.86 10.66
CA GLU A 193 -12.94 6.18 10.46
C GLU A 193 -13.37 6.32 9.00
N GLY A 194 -14.67 6.11 8.75
CA GLY A 194 -15.21 6.05 7.40
C GLY A 194 -14.58 4.92 6.59
N ASN A 195 -13.79 5.27 5.57
CA ASN A 195 -13.11 4.31 4.69
C ASN A 195 -11.62 4.14 5.00
N SER A 196 -11.12 4.70 6.10
CA SER A 196 -9.71 4.63 6.50
C SER A 196 -9.56 4.07 7.90
N TRP A 197 -8.35 3.59 8.22
CA TRP A 197 -8.01 3.06 9.54
C TRP A 197 -7.04 4.00 10.24
N ARG A 198 -7.48 4.64 11.32
CA ARG A 198 -6.63 5.52 12.13
C ARG A 198 -5.96 4.73 13.24
N VAL A 199 -4.66 4.94 13.42
CA VAL A 199 -3.91 4.37 14.55
C VAL A 199 -4.30 5.06 15.85
N THR A 200 -4.78 4.28 16.81
CA THR A 200 -5.08 4.72 18.18
C THR A 200 -3.96 4.33 19.15
N GLU A 201 -3.32 3.17 18.92
CA GLU A 201 -2.17 2.73 19.69
C GLU A 201 -1.05 2.27 18.74
N LYS A 202 0.15 2.86 18.88
CA LYS A 202 1.30 2.47 18.06
C LYS A 202 1.77 1.05 18.41
N ALA A 203 2.03 0.24 17.39
CA ALA A 203 2.71 -1.05 17.56
C ALA A 203 4.15 -0.84 18.06
N THR A 204 4.79 -1.84 18.64
CA THR A 204 6.21 -1.81 18.98
C THR A 204 6.96 -2.84 18.17
N VAL A 205 8.05 -2.41 17.52
CA VAL A 205 8.90 -3.26 16.71
C VAL A 205 10.35 -3.15 17.16
N ARG A 206 11.11 -4.22 16.91
CA ARG A 206 12.55 -4.28 17.15
C ARG A 206 13.28 -4.52 15.84
N PHE A 207 14.36 -3.78 15.64
CA PHE A 207 15.24 -3.88 14.51
C PHE A 207 16.33 -4.92 14.76
N GLU A 208 16.47 -5.87 13.83
CA GLU A 208 17.51 -6.90 13.87
C GLU A 208 18.57 -6.70 12.79
#